data_AF-A0A2Z5G9J8-F1
#
_entry.id   AF-A0A2Z5G9J8-F1
#
_cell.length_a   1.000
_cell.length_b   1.000
_cell.length_c   1.000
_cell.angle_alpha   90.00
_cell.angle_beta   90.00
_cell.angle_gamma   90.00
#
_symmetry.space_group_name_H-M   'P 1'
#
loop_
_entity.id
_entity.type
_entity.pdbx_description
1 polymer ?
#
loop_
_entity_poly.entity_id
_entity_poly.type
_entity_poly.pdbx_seq_one_letter_code
_entity_poly.pdbx_strand_id
1 'polypeptide(L)'
;MAYSTGPFETPCYKVGIAWADTLLGPYKKILQQDTGNVPCNPAAQAEVVYLLQSSRPGWPNYVNAMVQAPGVPSLVQYPAGTWYLYFAGYDPSVTASGGMFNPAVRQPYAMRLTFAIPLNTTVSATANTSLATWITAATN
;
A
#
# COMPACT_ATOMS: atom_id res chain seq x y z
N MET A 1 -1.16 10.24 -5.17
CA MET A 1 -1.12 10.51 -3.72
C MET A 1 -0.95 9.21 -2.97
N ALA A 2 0.13 9.07 -2.21
CA ALA A 2 0.29 7.98 -1.26
C ALA A 2 -0.49 8.28 0.03
N TYR A 3 -1.08 7.26 0.64
CA TYR A 3 -1.90 7.41 1.84
C TYR A 3 -1.88 6.15 2.69
N SER A 4 -2.34 6.27 3.93
CA SER A 4 -2.63 5.14 4.80
C SER A 4 -4.11 5.02 5.12
N THR A 5 -4.54 3.80 5.43
CA THR A 5 -5.91 3.51 5.86
C THR A 5 -5.91 2.44 6.95
N GLY A 6 -6.93 2.47 7.80
CA GLY A 6 -7.07 1.61 8.98
C GLY A 6 -6.44 2.21 10.25
N PRO A 7 -6.62 1.56 11.42
CA PRO A 7 -5.92 1.91 12.65
C PRO A 7 -4.48 1.40 12.64
N PHE A 8 -3.52 2.24 13.04
CA PHE A 8 -2.09 1.93 12.91
C PHE A 8 -1.62 0.80 13.83
N GLU A 9 -2.29 0.57 14.94
CA GLU A 9 -2.03 -0.53 15.86
C GLU A 9 -2.66 -1.86 15.43
N THR A 10 -3.33 -1.95 14.28
CA THR A 10 -3.99 -3.19 13.86
C THR A 10 -3.36 -3.78 12.61
N PRO A 11 -3.48 -5.11 12.36
CA PRO A 11 -3.07 -5.72 11.09
C PRO A 11 -3.72 -5.10 9.85
N CYS A 12 -4.78 -4.31 10.04
CA CYS A 12 -5.54 -3.65 9.00
C CYS A 12 -4.94 -2.34 8.50
N TYR A 13 -3.82 -1.87 9.07
CA TYR A 13 -3.12 -0.71 8.54
C TYR A 13 -2.40 -1.04 7.23
N LYS A 14 -2.59 -0.19 6.21
CA LYS A 14 -2.11 -0.43 4.84
C LYS A 14 -1.60 0.86 4.20
N VAL A 15 -0.79 0.72 3.15
CA VAL A 15 -0.35 1.81 2.27
C VAL A 15 -1.07 1.71 0.93
N GLY A 16 -1.75 2.78 0.51
CA GLY A 16 -2.38 2.86 -0.81
C GLY A 16 -1.80 3.97 -1.68
N ILE A 17 -2.08 3.87 -2.99
CA ILE A 17 -1.85 4.93 -3.95
C ILE A 17 -3.20 5.29 -4.60
N ALA A 18 -3.51 6.57 -4.62
CA ALA A 18 -4.62 7.12 -5.39
C ALA A 18 -4.09 8.00 -6.53
N TRP A 19 -4.71 7.88 -7.70
CA TRP A 19 -4.24 8.47 -8.95
C TRP A 19 -5.15 9.61 -9.40
N ALA A 20 -4.60 10.66 -10.00
CA ALA A 20 -5.39 11.74 -10.58
C ALA A 20 -4.63 12.36 -11.75
N ASP A 21 -5.37 12.91 -12.72
CA ASP A 21 -4.80 13.68 -13.83
C ASP A 21 -4.35 15.08 -13.40
N THR A 22 -4.91 15.58 -12.29
CA THR A 22 -4.58 16.89 -11.74
C THR A 22 -4.22 16.78 -10.27
N LEU A 23 -3.49 17.77 -9.76
CA LEU A 23 -3.16 17.88 -8.34
C LEU A 23 -4.41 17.97 -7.43
N LEU A 24 -5.50 18.54 -7.95
CA LEU A 24 -6.73 18.76 -7.17
C LEU A 24 -7.72 17.58 -7.27
N GLY A 25 -7.38 16.55 -8.03
CA GLY A 25 -8.22 15.38 -8.22
C GLY A 25 -9.25 15.53 -9.36
N PRO A 26 -10.31 14.68 -9.37
CA PRO A 26 -10.61 13.65 -8.37
C PRO A 26 -9.58 12.53 -8.31
N TYR A 27 -9.36 11.97 -7.12
CA TYR A 27 -8.43 10.86 -6.91
C TYR A 27 -9.12 9.49 -7.02
N LYS A 28 -8.61 8.67 -7.95
CA LYS A 28 -9.05 7.32 -8.25
C LYS A 28 -8.24 6.29 -7.48
N LYS A 29 -8.93 5.45 -6.71
CA LYS A 29 -8.35 4.23 -6.10
C LYS A 29 -8.61 3.04 -7.03
N ILE A 30 -7.68 2.09 -7.07
CA ILE A 30 -7.82 0.88 -7.87
C ILE A 30 -8.56 -0.14 -7.03
N LEU A 31 -9.70 -0.60 -7.50
CA LEU A 31 -10.51 -1.61 -6.81
C LEU A 31 -10.39 -2.95 -7.53
N GLN A 32 -10.35 -4.03 -6.74
CA GLN A 32 -10.48 -5.41 -7.20
C GLN A 32 -11.63 -6.06 -6.44
N GLN A 33 -12.34 -6.98 -7.10
CA GLN A 33 -13.41 -7.74 -6.46
C GLN A 33 -12.87 -8.49 -5.23
N ASP A 34 -13.62 -8.39 -4.15
CA ASP A 34 -13.33 -9.11 -2.92
C ASP A 34 -14.20 -10.37 -2.82
N THR A 35 -13.63 -11.51 -3.19
CA THR A 35 -14.32 -12.81 -3.17
C THR A 35 -14.19 -13.56 -1.84
N GLY A 36 -13.50 -12.99 -0.85
CA GLY A 36 -13.20 -13.73 0.39
C GLY A 36 -13.14 -12.85 1.62
N ASN A 37 -13.88 -11.74 1.61
CA ASN A 37 -14.05 -10.78 2.70
C ASN A 37 -12.72 -10.42 3.38
N VAL A 38 -12.00 -9.44 2.83
CA VAL A 38 -10.83 -8.86 3.48
C VAL A 38 -11.21 -8.58 4.94
N PRO A 39 -10.49 -9.15 5.93
CA PRO A 39 -10.91 -9.09 7.34
C PRO A 39 -11.14 -7.66 7.84
N CYS A 40 -10.44 -6.70 7.23
CA CYS A 40 -10.46 -5.29 7.55
C CYS A 40 -11.56 -4.49 6.86
N ASN A 41 -12.34 -5.12 5.98
CA ASN A 41 -13.47 -4.53 5.28
C ASN A 41 -14.50 -5.62 4.87
N PRO A 42 -15.06 -6.37 5.83
CA PRO A 42 -15.78 -7.61 5.55
C PRO A 42 -17.12 -7.41 4.82
N ALA A 43 -17.65 -6.19 4.78
CA ALA A 43 -18.90 -5.86 4.10
C ALA A 43 -18.71 -5.44 2.63
N ALA A 44 -17.48 -5.21 2.19
CA ALA A 44 -17.22 -4.67 0.87
C ALA A 44 -17.14 -5.78 -0.19
N GLN A 45 -17.85 -5.58 -1.29
CA GLN A 45 -17.78 -6.45 -2.48
C GLN A 45 -16.52 -6.20 -3.32
N ALA A 46 -15.78 -5.13 -3.02
CA ALA A 46 -14.51 -4.78 -3.64
C ALA A 46 -13.59 -4.09 -2.62
N GLU A 47 -12.30 -4.31 -2.76
CA GLU A 47 -11.26 -3.69 -1.92
C GLU A 47 -10.21 -3.01 -2.80
N VAL A 48 -9.53 -2.02 -2.23
CA VAL A 48 -8.41 -1.36 -2.90
C VAL A 48 -7.22 -2.31 -3.10
N VAL A 49 -6.60 -2.24 -4.27
CA VAL A 49 -5.28 -2.84 -4.51
C VAL A 49 -4.22 -1.93 -3.87
N TYR A 50 -3.88 -2.21 -2.61
CA TYR A 50 -2.90 -1.45 -1.83
C TYR A 50 -1.48 -1.64 -2.37
N LEU A 51 -0.63 -0.61 -2.18
CA LEU A 51 0.80 -0.69 -2.49
C LEU A 51 1.53 -1.60 -1.49
N LEU A 52 1.13 -1.58 -0.20
CA LEU A 52 1.60 -2.52 0.82
C LEU A 52 0.44 -2.92 1.73
N GLN A 53 0.31 -4.22 2.01
CA GLN A 53 -0.63 -4.75 3.00
C GLN A 53 -0.10 -6.02 3.66
N SER A 54 -0.45 -6.26 4.91
CA SER A 54 -0.06 -7.46 5.66
C SER A 54 -1.25 -8.27 6.20
N SER A 55 -2.49 -7.89 5.85
CA SER A 55 -3.70 -8.46 6.45
C SER A 55 -4.26 -9.66 5.69
N ARG A 56 -3.90 -9.82 4.39
CA ARG A 56 -4.49 -10.86 3.56
C ARG A 56 -3.44 -11.59 2.71
N PRO A 57 -3.07 -12.83 3.09
CA PRO A 57 -2.28 -13.71 2.25
C PRO A 57 -2.92 -13.90 0.87
N GLY A 58 -2.09 -14.00 -0.18
CA GLY A 58 -2.55 -14.23 -1.55
C GLY A 58 -3.16 -13.01 -2.25
N TRP A 59 -3.33 -11.87 -1.55
CA TRP A 59 -3.66 -10.61 -2.19
C TRP A 59 -2.43 -9.91 -2.75
N PRO A 60 -2.59 -9.05 -3.78
CA PRO A 60 -1.48 -8.27 -4.31
C PRO A 60 -0.72 -7.52 -3.21
N ASN A 61 0.60 -7.42 -3.39
CA ASN A 61 1.50 -6.67 -2.53
C ASN A 61 1.40 -7.05 -1.03
N TYR A 62 1.24 -8.36 -0.77
CA TYR A 62 1.29 -8.92 0.58
C TYR A 62 2.73 -8.93 1.13
N VAL A 63 2.96 -8.24 2.25
CA VAL A 63 4.30 -8.01 2.80
C VAL A 63 4.49 -8.47 4.24
N ASN A 64 3.58 -9.30 4.77
CA ASN A 64 3.61 -9.73 6.19
C ASN A 64 4.91 -10.43 6.62
N ALA A 65 5.65 -11.05 5.68
CA ALA A 65 6.94 -11.67 5.97
C ALA A 65 8.06 -10.64 6.21
N MET A 66 7.86 -9.39 5.81
CA MET A 66 8.83 -8.30 5.97
C MET A 66 8.38 -7.29 7.03
N VAL A 67 7.07 -6.99 7.07
CA VAL A 67 6.51 -5.94 7.91
C VAL A 67 5.00 -6.13 8.12
N GLN A 68 4.55 -5.84 9.33
CA GLN A 68 3.14 -5.80 9.69
C GLN A 68 2.62 -4.37 9.80
N ALA A 69 1.36 -4.18 9.43
CA ALA A 69 0.64 -2.90 9.50
C ALA A 69 1.45 -1.72 8.87
N PRO A 70 1.88 -1.83 7.60
CA PRO A 70 2.66 -0.78 6.96
C PRO A 70 1.83 0.49 6.77
N GLY A 71 2.39 1.65 7.09
CA GLY A 71 1.74 2.93 6.81
C GLY A 71 2.57 4.16 7.14
N VAL A 72 1.95 5.35 7.03
CA VAL A 72 2.62 6.66 7.03
C VAL A 72 3.66 6.75 5.90
N PRO A 73 3.25 6.56 4.63
CA PRO A 73 4.18 6.50 3.51
C PRO A 73 4.79 7.87 3.18
N SER A 74 6.08 7.89 2.88
CA SER A 74 6.80 8.99 2.26
C SER A 74 7.60 8.47 1.08
N LEU A 75 7.47 9.11 -0.08
CA LEU A 75 8.17 8.71 -1.30
C LEU A 75 9.32 9.68 -1.54
N VAL A 76 10.53 9.14 -1.67
CA VAL A 76 11.76 9.92 -1.83
C VAL A 76 12.50 9.45 -3.07
N GLN A 77 12.86 10.40 -3.94
CA GLN A 77 13.77 10.14 -5.05
C GLN A 77 15.21 10.37 -4.58
N TYR A 78 16.01 9.32 -4.64
CA TYR A 78 17.45 9.37 -4.43
C TYR A 78 18.18 9.85 -5.70
N PRO A 79 19.45 10.27 -5.58
CA PRO A 79 20.32 10.54 -6.73
C PRO A 79 20.29 9.40 -7.75
N ALA A 80 20.50 9.74 -9.03
CA ALA A 80 20.36 8.83 -10.17
C ALA A 80 18.93 8.28 -10.41
N GLY A 81 17.92 8.91 -9.82
CA GLY A 81 16.51 8.67 -10.16
C GLY A 81 15.87 7.45 -9.50
N THR A 82 16.54 6.84 -8.52
CA THR A 82 15.99 5.69 -7.79
C THR A 82 14.96 6.15 -6.77
N TRP A 83 13.81 5.48 -6.72
CA TRP A 83 12.74 5.81 -5.77
C TRP A 83 12.70 4.85 -4.59
N TYR A 84 12.48 5.41 -3.41
CA TYR A 84 12.26 4.67 -2.16
C TYR A 84 10.94 5.09 -1.51
N LEU A 85 10.27 4.10 -0.94
CA LEU A 85 9.17 4.26 0.00
C LEU A 85 9.73 4.12 1.42
N TYR A 86 9.63 5.19 2.21
CA TYR A 86 9.82 5.17 3.66
C TYR A 86 8.45 5.05 4.32
N PHE A 87 8.34 4.20 5.32
CA PHE A 87 7.09 3.97 6.04
C PHE A 87 7.37 3.40 7.43
N ALA A 88 6.34 3.30 8.26
CA ALA A 88 6.43 2.70 9.58
C ALA A 88 5.53 1.47 9.68
N GLY A 89 5.97 0.48 10.46
CA GLY A 89 5.25 -0.77 10.69
C GLY A 89 5.81 -1.51 11.91
N TYR A 90 5.45 -2.78 12.05
CA TYR A 90 5.95 -3.66 13.11
C TYR A 90 6.74 -4.82 12.51
N ASP A 91 7.71 -5.29 13.28
CA ASP A 91 8.45 -6.50 12.92
C ASP A 91 7.48 -7.69 12.81
N PRO A 92 7.64 -8.57 11.80
CA PRO A 92 6.82 -9.79 11.68
C PRO A 92 6.82 -10.69 12.92
N SER A 93 7.85 -10.60 13.78
CA SER A 93 7.93 -11.34 15.04
C SER A 93 7.09 -10.73 16.17
N VAL A 94 6.59 -9.50 16.01
CA VAL A 94 5.77 -8.82 17.02
C VAL A 94 4.34 -9.34 16.93
N THR A 95 3.87 -9.97 18.00
CA THR A 95 2.50 -10.48 18.06
C THR A 95 1.54 -9.39 18.53
N ALA A 96 0.41 -9.24 17.83
CA ALA A 96 -0.71 -8.44 18.30
C ALA A 96 -1.42 -9.11 19.48
N SER A 97 -1.62 -8.39 20.59
CA SER A 97 -2.39 -8.85 21.74
C SER A 97 -3.79 -8.22 21.68
N GLY A 98 -4.84 -9.03 21.80
CA GLY A 98 -6.22 -8.55 21.62
C GLY A 98 -6.49 -7.92 20.24
N GLY A 99 -5.73 -8.32 19.22
CA GLY A 99 -5.84 -7.76 17.86
C GLY A 99 -5.09 -6.44 17.63
N MET A 100 -4.37 -5.94 18.63
CA MET A 100 -3.58 -4.71 18.55
C MET A 100 -2.09 -4.94 18.83
N PHE A 101 -1.23 -4.28 18.06
CA PHE A 101 0.20 -4.18 18.30
C PHE A 101 0.49 -3.15 19.40
N ASN A 102 1.58 -3.35 20.13
CA ASN A 102 2.10 -2.33 21.06
C ASN A 102 2.69 -1.16 20.24
N PRO A 103 2.13 0.07 20.30
CA PRO A 103 2.65 1.20 19.54
C PRO A 103 4.12 1.53 19.80
N ALA A 104 4.64 1.19 20.99
CA ALA A 104 6.01 1.53 21.41
C ALA A 104 7.10 0.78 20.61
N VAL A 105 6.77 -0.31 19.92
CA VAL A 105 7.73 -1.10 19.12
C VAL A 105 7.58 -0.84 17.62
N ARG A 106 6.80 0.16 17.23
CA ARG A 106 6.63 0.55 15.83
C ARG A 106 7.93 1.19 15.32
N GLN A 107 8.41 0.73 14.18
CA GLN A 107 9.74 1.09 13.67
C GLN A 107 9.70 1.50 12.19
N PRO A 108 10.70 2.26 11.71
CA PRO A 108 10.78 2.67 10.32
C PRO A 108 11.27 1.53 9.41
N TYR A 109 10.79 1.55 8.17
CA TYR A 109 11.18 0.66 7.09
C TYR A 109 11.42 1.47 5.81
N ALA A 110 12.22 0.90 4.90
CA ALA A 110 12.44 1.44 3.58
C ALA A 110 12.33 0.33 2.53
N MET A 111 11.73 0.63 1.40
CA MET A 111 11.58 -0.29 0.28
C MET A 111 11.82 0.44 -1.04
N ARG A 112 12.57 -0.16 -1.94
CA ARG A 112 12.75 0.41 -3.27
C ARG A 112 11.45 0.29 -4.07
N LEU A 113 11.14 1.33 -4.84
CA LEU A 113 9.99 1.36 -5.75
C LEU A 113 10.46 1.33 -7.21
N THR A 114 9.66 0.67 -8.04
CA THR A 114 9.75 0.75 -9.50
C THR A 114 8.61 1.61 -10.03
N PHE A 115 8.94 2.53 -10.94
CA PHE A 115 7.98 3.41 -11.62
C PHE A 115 7.92 3.07 -13.11
N ALA A 116 6.72 2.79 -13.61
CA ALA A 116 6.46 2.43 -15.00
C ALA A 116 5.28 3.24 -15.57
N ILE A 117 5.33 4.56 -15.42
CA ILE A 117 4.27 5.48 -15.88
C ILE A 117 4.54 5.84 -17.36
N PRO A 118 3.62 5.52 -18.29
CA PRO A 118 3.78 5.88 -19.71
C PRO A 118 3.71 7.40 -19.93
N LEU A 119 4.50 7.92 -20.89
CA LEU A 119 4.62 9.37 -21.14
C LEU A 119 3.37 10.02 -21.78
N ASN A 120 2.52 9.25 -22.46
CA ASN A 120 1.41 9.76 -23.27
C ASN A 120 0.07 9.13 -22.85
N THR A 121 -0.23 9.14 -21.56
CA THR A 121 -1.49 8.61 -21.05
C THR A 121 -2.02 9.42 -19.87
N THR A 122 -3.30 9.25 -19.57
CA THR A 122 -3.97 9.86 -18.43
C THR A 122 -4.52 8.78 -17.52
N VAL A 123 -4.67 9.08 -16.24
CA VAL A 123 -5.33 8.22 -15.25
C VAL A 123 -6.77 7.91 -15.68
N SER A 124 -7.47 8.89 -16.25
CA SER A 124 -8.82 8.73 -16.78
C SER A 124 -8.91 7.76 -17.96
N ALA A 125 -7.92 7.76 -18.86
CA ALA A 125 -7.87 6.87 -20.02
C ALA A 125 -7.27 5.49 -19.72
N THR A 126 -6.71 5.28 -18.52
CA THR A 126 -6.00 4.05 -18.17
C THR A 126 -6.87 3.08 -17.37
N ALA A 127 -6.86 1.81 -17.79
CA ALA A 127 -7.52 0.72 -17.07
C ALA A 127 -6.91 0.51 -15.66
N ASN A 128 -7.74 0.09 -14.71
CA ASN A 128 -7.34 -0.14 -13.32
C ASN A 128 -6.18 -1.14 -13.19
N THR A 129 -6.17 -2.19 -14.00
CA THR A 129 -5.12 -3.20 -14.03
C THR A 129 -3.77 -2.62 -14.42
N SER A 130 -3.73 -1.69 -15.37
CA SER A 130 -2.49 -1.00 -15.77
C SER A 130 -2.05 0.03 -14.74
N LEU A 131 -2.98 0.78 -14.14
CA LEU A 131 -2.64 1.71 -13.05
C LEU A 131 -2.00 0.98 -11.85
N ALA A 132 -2.35 -0.29 -11.62
CA ALA A 132 -1.85 -1.08 -10.50
C ALA A 132 -0.37 -1.46 -10.64
N THR A 133 0.19 -1.36 -11.85
CA THR A 133 1.59 -1.72 -12.14
C THR A 133 2.49 -0.50 -12.31
N TRP A 134 1.94 0.71 -12.29
CA TRP A 134 2.72 1.94 -12.48
C TRP A 134 3.68 2.22 -11.33
N ILE A 135 3.32 1.84 -10.10
CA ILE A 135 4.21 1.86 -8.94
C ILE A 135 4.13 0.51 -8.27
N THR A 136 5.26 -0.19 -8.18
CA THR A 136 5.38 -1.47 -7.51
C THR A 136 6.52 -1.47 -6.52
N ALA A 137 6.38 -2.25 -5.45
CA ALA A 137 7.48 -2.63 -4.59
C ALA A 137 8.50 -3.44 -5.40
N ALA A 138 9.77 -3.04 -5.39
CA ALA A 138 10.83 -3.87 -5.94
C ALA A 138 11.03 -5.07 -5.00
N THR A 139 10.72 -6.28 -5.47
CA THR A 139 11.14 -7.50 -4.78
C THR A 139 12.64 -7.69 -5.02
N ASN A 140 13.41 -7.82 -3.94
CA ASN A 140 14.83 -8.21 -4.03
C ASN A 140 14.98 -9.62 -4.60
#